data_AF-A0A2A6REH4-F1
#
_entry.id   AF-A0A2A6REH4-F1
#
_cell.length_a   1.000
_cell.length_b   1.000
_cell.length_c   1.000
_cell.angle_alpha   90.00
_cell.angle_beta   90.00
_cell.angle_gamma   90.00
#
_symmetry.space_group_name_H-M   'P 1'
#
loop_
_entity.id
_entity.type
_entity.pdbx_description
1 polymer ?
#
loop_
_entity_poly.entity_id
_entity_poly.type
_entity_poly.pdbx_seq_one_letter_code
_entity_poly.pdbx_strand_id
1 'polypeptide(L)' 'MHELSPAERELTLLDLLDRILDKGVIIIGDVTISVANVDLVYLGLKVLLTSVDNAEKLRGNREQGNREQGNREQL' A
#
# COMPACT_ATOMS: atom_id res chain seq x y z
N MET A 1 24.91 28.25 5.86
CA MET A 1 23.81 27.46 5.25
C MET A 1 24.45 26.24 4.61
N HIS A 2 24.10 25.03 5.02
CA HIS A 2 24.55 23.80 4.35
C HIS A 2 23.74 23.66 3.05
N GLU A 3 24.34 24.00 1.91
CA GLU A 3 23.82 23.52 0.63
C GLU A 3 24.23 22.05 0.50
N LEU A 4 23.26 21.16 0.55
CA LEU A 4 23.47 19.75 0.24
C LEU A 4 23.92 19.65 -1.21
N SER A 5 25.04 18.97 -1.46
CA SER A 5 25.46 18.69 -2.83
C SER A 5 24.39 17.84 -3.55
N PRO A 6 24.32 17.89 -4.89
CA PRO A 6 23.31 17.15 -5.64
C PRO A 6 23.25 15.65 -5.30
N ALA A 7 24.40 15.03 -5.05
CA ALA A 7 24.52 13.62 -4.68
C ALA A 7 23.95 13.33 -3.28
N GLU A 8 24.17 14.22 -2.31
CA GLU A 8 23.61 14.05 -0.96
C GLU A 8 22.09 14.18 -0.96
N ARG A 9 21.53 15.05 -1.82
CA ARG A 9 20.08 15.18 -1.97
C ARG A 9 19.44 13.93 -2.57
N GLU A 10 20.07 13.30 -3.56
CA GLU A 10 19.58 12.05 -4.16
C GLU A 10 19.54 10.91 -3.14
N LEU A 11 20.60 10.75 -2.35
CA LEU A 11 20.67 9.77 -1.27
C LEU A 11 19.56 9.98 -0.24
N THR A 12 19.27 11.23 0.15
CA THR A 12 18.19 11.52 1.09
C THR A 12 16.79 11.20 0.55
N LEU A 13 16.57 11.37 -0.75
CA LEU A 13 15.28 11.01 -1.38
C LEU A 13 15.13 9.49 -1.45
N LEU A 14 16.20 8.79 -1.79
CA LEU A 14 16.23 7.34 -1.82
C LEU A 14 15.95 6.76 -0.43
N ASP A 15 16.63 7.26 0.60
CA ASP A 15 16.42 6.85 2.00
C ASP A 15 14.98 7.13 2.47
N LEU A 16 14.40 8.25 2.06
CA LEU A 16 13.02 8.59 2.37
C LEU A 16 12.04 7.66 1.66
N LEU A 17 12.25 7.39 0.38
CA LEU A 17 11.43 6.47 -0.41
C LEU A 17 11.47 5.07 0.18
N ASP A 18 12.65 4.58 0.55
CA ASP A 18 12.82 3.26 1.16
C ASP A 18 12.03 3.13 2.47
N ARG A 19 12.13 4.14 3.35
CA ARG A 19 11.36 4.18 4.61
C ARG A 19 9.86 4.23 4.37
N ILE A 20 9.42 5.00 3.36
CA ILE A 20 8.02 5.09 2.97
C ILE A 20 7.51 3.74 2.47
N LEU A 21 8.29 3.02 1.66
CA LEU A 21 7.92 1.70 1.14
C LEU A 21 7.94 0.63 2.24
N ASP A 22 8.86 0.70 3.20
CA ASP A 22 8.91 -0.23 4.35
C ASP A 22 7.67 -0.10 5.24
N LYS A 23 7.23 1.13 5.55
CA LYS A 23 6.03 1.37 6.38
C LYS A 23 4.73 1.25 5.60
N GLY A 24 4.79 1.52 4.30
CA GLY A 24 3.64 1.63 3.43
C GLY A 24 2.90 2.97 3.55
N VAL A 25 2.26 3.37 2.47
CA VAL A 25 1.47 4.59 2.35
C VAL A 25 0.13 4.27 1.70
N ILE A 26 -0.93 4.85 2.25
CA ILE A 26 -2.27 4.76 1.67
C ILE A 26 -2.52 6.02 0.86
N ILE A 27 -2.76 5.85 -0.44
CA ILE A 27 -3.22 6.90 -1.35
C ILE A 27 -4.74 6.80 -1.45
N ILE A 28 -5.42 7.92 -1.21
CA ILE A 28 -6.85 8.07 -1.44
C ILE A 28 -7.01 9.02 -2.62
N GLY A 29 -7.80 8.61 -3.61
CA GLY A 29 -8.11 9.43 -4.76
C GLY A 29 -9.42 8.99 -5.37
N ASP A 30 -9.79 9.67 -6.45
CA ASP A 30 -11.00 9.40 -7.18
C ASP A 30 -10.78 9.56 -8.67
N VAL A 31 -11.59 8.83 -9.45
CA VAL A 31 -11.59 8.87 -10.90
C VAL A 31 -13.02 8.97 -11.37
N THR A 32 -13.28 9.92 -12.26
CA THR A 32 -14.57 10.05 -12.95
C THR A 32 -14.39 9.71 -14.43
N ILE A 33 -15.25 8.83 -14.94
CA ILE A 33 -15.32 8.48 -16.36
C ILE A 33 -16.50 9.22 -16.97
N SER A 34 -16.18 10.07 -17.94
CA SER A 34 -17.15 10.97 -18.58
C SER A 34 -17.22 10.72 -20.09
N VAL A 35 -18.40 10.86 -20.67
CA VAL A 35 -18.64 10.73 -22.12
C VAL A 35 -19.45 11.93 -22.57
N ALA A 36 -18.99 12.60 -23.64
CA ALA A 36 -19.66 13.79 -24.18
C ALA A 36 -20.01 14.85 -23.11
N ASN A 37 -19.05 15.13 -22.22
CA ASN A 37 -19.20 16.06 -21.08
C ASN A 37 -20.26 15.66 -20.03
N VAL A 38 -20.68 14.39 -20.02
CA VAL A 38 -21.55 13.83 -18.97
C VAL A 38 -20.75 12.85 -18.14
N ASP A 39 -20.73 13.05 -16.83
CA ASP A 39 -20.11 12.15 -15.87
C ASP A 39 -20.99 10.90 -15.70
N LEU A 40 -20.44 9.73 -16.01
CA LEU A 40 -21.19 8.47 -15.98
C LEU A 40 -20.84 7.61 -14.77
N VAL A 41 -19.55 7.56 -14.41
CA VAL A 41 -19.05 6.67 -13.37
C VAL A 41 -18.09 7.42 -12.48
N TYR A 42 -18.34 7.38 -11.18
CA TYR A 42 -17.42 7.84 -10.16
C TYR A 42 -16.81 6.64 -9.43
N LEU A 43 -15.49 6.64 -9.27
CA LEU A 43 -14.73 5.59 -8.61
C LEU A 43 -13.93 6.21 -7.47
N GLY A 44 -14.25 5.84 -6.22
CA GLY A 44 -13.37 6.10 -5.09
C GLY A 44 -12.27 5.04 -5.02
N LEU A 45 -11.01 5.47 -5.01
CA LEU A 45 -9.84 4.61 -5.00
C LEU A 45 -9.09 4.74 -3.67
N LYS A 46 -8.76 3.60 -3.07
CA LYS A 46 -7.85 3.50 -1.94
C LYS A 46 -6.74 2.51 -2.30
N VAL A 47 -5.52 3.01 -2.47
CA VAL A 47 -4.36 2.24 -2.90
C VAL A 47 -3.36 2.17 -1.76
N LEU A 48 -2.86 0.98 -1.44
CA LEU A 48 -1.73 0.82 -0.52
C LEU A 48 -0.46 0.62 -1.36
N LEU A 49 0.48 1.55 -1.25
CA LEU A 49 1.86 1.39 -1.70
C LEU A 49 2.68 0.86 -0.54
N THR A 50 3.42 -0.21 -0.75
CA THR A 50 4.31 -0.80 0.25
C THR A 50 5.37 -1.65 -0.47
N SER A 51 6.44 -2.02 0.23
CA SER A 51 7.43 -2.97 -0.27
C SER A 51 6.79 -4.32 -0.62
N VAL A 52 7.38 -5.03 -1.58
CA VAL A 52 6.90 -6.34 -2.04
C VAL A 52 6.85 -7.34 -0.88
N ASP A 53 7.90 -7.37 -0.06
CA ASP A 53 7.97 -8.25 1.12
C ASP A 53 6.81 -8.02 2.10
N ASN A 54 6.44 -6.77 2.33
CA ASN A 54 5.31 -6.45 3.21
C ASN A 54 3.96 -6.78 2.56
N ALA A 55 3.84 -6.59 1.24
CA ALA A 55 2.65 -6.98 0.49
C ALA A 55 2.41 -8.50 0.56
N GLU A 56 3.45 -9.31 0.44
CA GLU A 56 3.36 -10.78 0.56
C GLU A 56 2.95 -11.22 1.97
N LYS A 57 3.50 -10.60 3.03
CA LYS A 57 3.09 -10.86 4.42
C LYS A 57 1.61 -10.59 4.66
N LEU A 58 1.10 -9.47 4.12
CA LEU A 58 -0.32 -9.10 4.22
C LEU A 58 -1.25 -10.07 3.47
N ARG A 59 -0.76 -10.69 2.39
CA ARG A 59 -1.50 -11.70 1.64
C ARG A 59 -1.51 -13.05 2.37
N GLY A 60 -0.35 -13.51 2.84
CA GLY A 60 -0.19 -14.80 3.50
C GLY A 60 -0.92 -14.92 4.86
N ASN A 61 -1.10 -13.82 5.58
CA ASN A 61 -1.79 -13.83 6.89
C ASN A 61 -3.28 -14.19 6.83
N ARG A 62 -3.93 -14.18 5.65
CA ARG A 62 -5.36 -14.53 5.55
C ARG A 62 -5.65 -16.02 5.66
N GLU A 63 -4.64 -16.89 5.52
CA GLU A 63 -4.85 -18.34 5.45
C GLU A 63 -4.72 -19.07 6.80
N GLN A 64 -4.24 -18.41 7.86
CA GLN A 64 -3.95 -19.06 9.14
C GLN A 64 -5.10 -19.00 10.17
N GLY A 65 -6.13 -18.18 9.94
CA GLY A 65 -7.24 -17.98 10.89
C GLY A 65 -8.31 -19.08 10.93
N ASN A 66 -8.19 -20.17 10.16
CA ASN A 66 -9.30 -21.12 9.96
C ASN A 66 -9.00 -22.59 10.34
N ARG A 67 -7.94 -22.87 11.13
CA ARG A 67 -7.52 -24.26 11.44
C ARG A 67 -7.80 -24.74 12.87
N GLU A 68 -8.38 -23.92 13.74
CA GLU A 68 -8.49 -24.28 15.17
C GLU A 68 -9.91 -24.58 15.69
N GLN A 69 -10.95 -24.57 14.85
CA GLN A 69 -12.34 -24.77 15.32
C GLN A 69 -12.90 -26.19 15.10
N GLY A 70 -12.19 -27.08 14.37
CA GLY A 70 -12.73 -28.40 13.99
C GLY A 70 -12.53 -29.56 14.98
N ASN A 71 -11.88 -29.36 16.14
CA ASN A 71 -11.45 -30.50 16.97
C ASN A 71 -11.83 -30.40 18.46
N ARG A 72 -12.99 -29.82 18.78
CA ARG A 72 -13.48 -29.75 20.18
C ARG A 72 -14.82 -30.45 20.44
N GLU A 73 -15.36 -31.20 19.47
CA GLU A 73 -16.64 -31.91 19.63
C GLU A 73 -16.50 -33.44 19.69
N GLN A 74 -15.33 -33.96 20.08
CA GLN A 74 -15.18 -35.40 20.37
C GLN A 74 -14.63 -35.58 21.79
N LEU A 75 -15.51 -35.35 22.78
CA LEU A 75 -15.42 -35.95 24.12
C LEU A 75 -16.62 -36.86 24.33
#